data_AF-A0A644UGF3-F1
#
_entry.id   AF-A0A644UGF3-F1
#
_cell.length_a   1.000
_cell.length_b   1.000
_cell.length_c   1.000
_cell.angle_alpha   90.00
_cell.angle_beta   90.00
_cell.angle_gamma   90.00
#
_symmetry.space_group_name_H-M   'P 1'
#
loop_
_entity.id
_entity.type
_entity.pdbx_description
1 polymer ?
#
loop_
_entity_poly.entity_id
_entity_poly.type
_entity_poly.pdbx_seq_one_letter_code
_entity_poly.pdbx_strand_id
1 'polypeptide(L)'
;MTEEKNAIKIFQDRKIRSVWNPEEEQWYFSIVDVIAVLTESVNPNNYWKVLKSRLIKEGNQSVTNCNQLKMASPKDGKYYKTDVLNTKQLFRLVQSIPSPKAEPFKVWLAEVGYDRVLEIEDPERAQERMKDLYEQKGYSKDWIDKRLRGIAIRQNLTDEWKERGISSEKDFAILTAEISNAAFGMTPSEYKVFKGLAKKNENLRDHMTDLELIFTMLGERVTTEISETEKPSGLPANKKVARRGGNVAGVARRETEKELGHSVSSPENYLNEKPKKRLKDMDE
;
A
#
# COMPACT_ATOMS: atom_id res chain seq x y z
N MET A 1 -20.13 7.68 -9.45
CA MET A 1 -19.94 6.38 -8.76
C MET A 1 -19.59 5.36 -9.82
N THR A 2 -18.29 5.11 -9.97
CA THR A 2 -17.58 5.03 -11.24
C THR A 2 -17.36 3.61 -11.74
N GLU A 3 -17.16 3.48 -13.06
CA GLU A 3 -16.88 2.24 -13.80
C GLU A 3 -15.72 1.42 -13.19
N GLU A 4 -14.80 2.06 -12.48
CA GLU A 4 -13.77 1.44 -11.64
C GLU A 4 -14.32 0.41 -10.64
N LYS A 5 -15.44 0.72 -9.97
CA LYS A 5 -16.10 -0.23 -9.06
C LYS A 5 -16.61 -1.46 -9.81
N ASN A 6 -17.00 -1.32 -11.08
CA ASN A 6 -17.46 -2.45 -11.89
C ASN A 6 -16.30 -3.30 -12.39
N ALA A 7 -15.18 -2.69 -12.81
CA ALA A 7 -13.97 -3.40 -13.25
C ALA A 7 -13.36 -4.28 -12.15
N ILE A 8 -13.31 -3.79 -10.91
CA ILE A 8 -12.81 -4.54 -9.75
C ILE A 8 -13.82 -5.63 -9.31
N LYS A 9 -15.12 -5.36 -9.41
CA LYS A 9 -16.18 -6.30 -9.01
C LYS A 9 -16.19 -7.58 -9.85
N ILE A 10 -15.73 -7.54 -11.11
CA ILE A 10 -15.56 -8.71 -11.99
C ILE A 10 -14.63 -9.76 -11.36
N PHE A 11 -13.60 -9.33 -10.62
CA PHE A 11 -12.65 -10.23 -9.95
C PHE A 11 -13.02 -10.55 -8.50
N GLN A 12 -13.93 -9.80 -7.89
CA GLN A 12 -14.40 -10.01 -6.51
C GLN A 12 -15.62 -10.94 -6.43
N ASP A 13 -16.36 -11.12 -7.53
CA ASP A 13 -17.38 -12.16 -7.63
C ASP A 13 -16.67 -13.52 -7.63
N ARG A 14 -17.05 -14.45 -6.73
CA ARG A 14 -16.28 -15.65 -6.29
C ARG A 14 -16.06 -16.75 -7.37
N LYS A 15 -15.88 -16.37 -8.63
CA LYS A 15 -15.86 -17.27 -9.80
C LYS A 15 -14.46 -17.59 -10.31
N ILE A 16 -13.41 -16.92 -9.81
CA ILE A 16 -12.03 -17.12 -10.28
C ILE A 16 -11.22 -17.79 -9.17
N ARG A 17 -10.73 -19.00 -9.43
CA ARG A 17 -9.81 -19.68 -8.50
C ARG A 17 -8.49 -18.93 -8.44
N SER A 18 -8.02 -18.71 -7.22
CA SER A 18 -6.75 -18.06 -6.95
C SER A 18 -5.90 -18.87 -5.97
N VAL A 19 -4.58 -18.71 -6.06
CA VAL A 19 -3.62 -19.29 -5.12
C VAL A 19 -2.58 -18.23 -4.76
N TRP A 20 -2.23 -18.14 -3.48
CA TRP A 20 -1.15 -17.28 -3.02
C TRP A 20 0.18 -18.02 -3.20
N ASN A 21 1.14 -17.39 -3.89
CA ASN A 21 2.52 -17.88 -3.92
C ASN A 21 3.33 -17.13 -2.85
N PRO A 22 3.75 -17.78 -1.75
CA PRO A 22 4.51 -17.13 -0.69
C PRO A 22 5.95 -16.81 -1.07
N GLU A 23 6.56 -17.51 -2.04
CA GLU A 23 7.94 -17.26 -2.48
C GLU A 23 8.04 -15.97 -3.29
N GLU A 24 7.02 -15.69 -4.10
CA GLU A 24 6.95 -14.51 -4.96
C GLU A 24 6.07 -13.38 -4.38
N GLU A 25 5.48 -13.60 -3.20
CA GLU A 25 4.55 -12.69 -2.52
C GLU A 25 3.44 -12.13 -3.44
N GLN A 26 2.86 -12.98 -4.30
CA GLN A 26 1.80 -12.57 -5.21
C GLN A 26 0.71 -13.62 -5.41
N TRP A 27 -0.47 -13.14 -5.81
CA TRP A 27 -1.61 -13.98 -6.18
C TRP A 27 -1.51 -14.45 -7.63
N TYR A 28 -1.84 -15.71 -7.84
CA TYR A 28 -2.02 -16.35 -9.13
C TYR A 28 -3.49 -16.70 -9.36
N PHE A 29 -3.97 -16.50 -10.58
CA PHE A 29 -5.37 -16.68 -10.96
C PHE A 29 -5.49 -17.70 -12.10
N SER A 30 -6.52 -18.56 -12.05
CA SER A 30 -6.80 -19.50 -13.13
C SER A 30 -7.17 -18.77 -14.42
N ILE A 31 -6.42 -19.03 -15.50
CA ILE A 31 -6.69 -18.41 -16.81
C ILE A 31 -8.06 -18.84 -17.36
N VAL A 32 -8.39 -20.12 -17.20
CA VAL A 32 -9.62 -20.70 -17.74
C VAL A 32 -10.85 -20.06 -17.07
N ASP A 33 -10.78 -19.81 -15.76
CA ASP A 33 -11.86 -19.16 -15.01
C ASP A 33 -12.02 -17.69 -15.42
N VAL A 34 -10.90 -16.98 -15.60
CA VAL A 34 -10.90 -15.59 -16.13
C VAL A 34 -11.56 -15.55 -17.50
N ILE A 35 -11.17 -16.45 -18.41
CA ILE A 35 -11.77 -16.52 -19.76
C ILE A 35 -13.26 -16.81 -19.64
N ALA A 36 -13.68 -17.73 -18.76
CA ALA A 36 -15.09 -18.04 -18.57
C ALA A 36 -15.89 -16.78 -18.17
N VAL A 37 -15.37 -16.01 -17.21
CA VAL A 37 -16.02 -14.77 -16.73
C VAL A 37 -16.06 -13.70 -17.83
N LEU A 38 -14.95 -13.51 -18.55
CA LEU A 38 -14.81 -12.43 -19.52
C LEU A 38 -15.38 -12.75 -20.90
N THR A 39 -15.67 -14.01 -21.23
CA THR A 39 -16.14 -14.38 -22.58
C THR A 39 -17.49 -15.08 -22.60
N GLU A 40 -17.97 -15.60 -21.46
CA GLU A 40 -19.11 -16.51 -21.38
C GLU A 40 -18.99 -17.73 -22.32
N SER A 41 -17.77 -18.07 -22.73
CA SER A 41 -17.52 -19.21 -23.61
C SER A 41 -18.07 -20.49 -22.98
N VAL A 42 -18.83 -21.25 -23.77
CA VAL A 42 -19.32 -22.59 -23.37
C VAL A 42 -18.15 -23.55 -23.13
N ASN A 43 -16.99 -23.32 -23.77
CA ASN A 43 -15.77 -24.09 -23.56
C ASN A 43 -14.55 -23.17 -23.38
N PRO A 44 -14.33 -22.65 -22.15
CA PRO A 44 -13.22 -21.74 -21.85
C PRO A 44 -11.85 -22.38 -22.05
N ASN A 45 -11.72 -23.71 -21.90
CA ASN A 45 -10.48 -24.44 -22.13
C ASN A 45 -10.08 -24.42 -23.62
N ASN A 46 -11.04 -24.67 -24.51
CA ASN A 46 -10.77 -24.60 -25.95
C ASN A 46 -10.49 -23.16 -26.39
N TYR A 47 -11.23 -22.19 -25.84
CA TYR A 47 -10.96 -20.78 -26.06
C TYR A 47 -9.52 -20.42 -25.66
N TRP A 48 -9.08 -20.85 -24.47
CA TRP A 48 -7.71 -20.64 -24.01
C TRP A 48 -6.69 -21.26 -24.97
N LYS A 49 -6.89 -22.52 -25.39
CA LYS A 49 -5.99 -23.19 -26.33
C LYS A 49 -5.79 -22.38 -27.61
N VAL A 50 -6.89 -21.91 -28.21
CA VAL A 50 -6.85 -21.11 -29.44
C VAL A 50 -6.19 -19.74 -29.20
N LEU A 51 -6.57 -19.05 -28.11
CA LEU A 51 -6.01 -17.75 -27.76
C LEU A 51 -4.51 -17.86 -27.50
N LYS A 52 -4.07 -18.84 -26.71
CA LYS A 52 -2.66 -19.12 -26.42
C LYS A 52 -1.86 -19.31 -27.71
N SER A 53 -2.36 -20.09 -28.66
CA SER A 53 -1.69 -20.28 -29.96
C SER A 53 -1.56 -18.99 -30.76
N ARG A 54 -2.56 -18.10 -30.74
CA ARG A 54 -2.47 -16.78 -31.40
C ARG A 54 -1.45 -15.89 -30.71
N LEU A 55 -1.52 -15.80 -29.39
CA LEU A 55 -0.62 -14.98 -28.59
C LEU A 55 0.85 -15.40 -28.71
N ILE A 56 1.14 -16.71 -28.79
CA ILE A 56 2.50 -17.20 -29.06
C ILE A 56 2.99 -16.73 -30.44
N LYS A 57 2.14 -16.77 -31.48
CA LYS A 57 2.49 -16.28 -32.82
C LYS A 57 2.72 -14.76 -32.86
N GLU A 58 2.01 -14.01 -32.03
CA GLU A 58 2.20 -12.57 -31.85
C GLU A 58 3.44 -12.21 -31.00
N GLY A 59 4.16 -13.22 -30.47
CA GLY A 59 5.35 -13.01 -29.62
C GLY A 59 5.03 -12.67 -28.17
N ASN A 60 3.80 -12.88 -27.70
CA ASN A 60 3.41 -12.61 -26.31
C ASN A 60 4.06 -13.61 -25.35
N GLN A 61 5.09 -13.14 -24.65
CA GLN A 61 5.88 -13.95 -23.71
C GLN A 61 5.11 -14.34 -22.44
N SER A 62 4.07 -13.60 -22.05
CA SER A 62 3.31 -13.87 -20.82
C SER A 62 2.57 -15.21 -20.86
N VAL A 63 2.30 -15.74 -22.06
CA VAL A 63 1.60 -17.03 -22.24
C VAL A 63 2.53 -18.15 -22.71
N THR A 64 3.74 -17.82 -23.16
CA THR A 64 4.78 -18.78 -23.56
C THR A 64 5.29 -19.54 -22.33
N ASN A 65 5.58 -18.82 -21.25
CA ASN A 65 6.02 -19.39 -19.96
C ASN A 65 4.88 -19.33 -18.93
N CYS A 66 3.74 -19.90 -19.28
CA CYS A 66 2.60 -19.94 -18.36
C CYS A 66 2.92 -20.83 -17.16
N ASN A 67 2.87 -20.27 -15.95
CA ASN A 67 3.00 -21.03 -14.72
C ASN A 67 1.83 -22.01 -14.59
N GLN A 68 2.09 -23.18 -14.00
CA GLN A 68 1.07 -24.18 -13.71
C GLN A 68 1.07 -24.51 -12.23
N LEU A 69 -0.05 -24.26 -11.56
CA LEU A 69 -0.22 -24.56 -10.13
C LEU A 69 -1.35 -25.56 -9.94
N LYS A 70 -1.24 -26.38 -8.88
CA LYS A 70 -2.30 -27.31 -8.50
C LYS A 70 -3.47 -26.52 -7.92
N MET A 71 -4.63 -26.62 -8.55
CA MET A 71 -5.87 -25.98 -8.10
C MET A 71 -6.98 -27.03 -8.01
N ALA A 72 -7.88 -26.88 -7.04
CA ALA A 72 -9.06 -27.73 -6.92
C ALA A 72 -9.97 -27.52 -8.14
N SER A 73 -10.47 -28.62 -8.68
CA SER A 73 -11.43 -28.63 -9.78
C SER A 73 -12.83 -28.31 -9.24
N PRO A 74 -13.58 -27.39 -9.87
CA PRO A 74 -14.96 -27.09 -9.48
C PRO A 74 -15.92 -28.28 -9.62
N LYS A 75 -15.58 -29.29 -10.42
CA LYS A 75 -16.48 -30.41 -10.73
C LYS A 75 -16.43 -31.54 -9.70
N ASP A 76 -15.23 -31.86 -9.22
CA ASP A 76 -14.96 -33.05 -8.41
C ASP A 76 -14.07 -32.77 -7.19
N GLY A 77 -13.66 -31.52 -6.98
CA GLY A 77 -12.82 -31.11 -5.85
C GLY A 77 -11.36 -31.61 -5.91
N LYS A 78 -10.98 -32.40 -6.92
CA LYS A 78 -9.62 -32.93 -7.06
C LYS A 78 -8.65 -31.85 -7.56
N TYR A 79 -7.38 -31.97 -7.19
CA TYR A 79 -6.35 -31.00 -7.56
C TYR A 79 -5.70 -31.34 -8.90
N TYR A 80 -5.71 -30.39 -9.82
CA TYR A 80 -5.09 -30.52 -11.15
C TYR A 80 -4.15 -29.37 -11.44
N LYS A 81 -3.10 -29.63 -12.23
CA LYS A 81 -2.25 -28.57 -12.78
C LYS A 81 -3.08 -27.69 -13.71
N THR A 82 -3.16 -26.41 -13.38
CA THR A 82 -3.95 -25.41 -14.09
C THR A 82 -3.03 -24.28 -14.53
N ASP A 83 -3.18 -23.83 -15.78
CA ASP A 83 -2.49 -22.64 -16.30
C ASP A 83 -2.96 -21.41 -15.50
N VAL A 84 -2.01 -20.67 -14.93
CA VAL A 84 -2.26 -19.52 -14.06
C VAL A 84 -1.41 -18.31 -14.45
N LEU A 85 -1.92 -17.11 -14.15
CA LEU A 85 -1.22 -15.85 -14.34
C LEU A 85 -1.26 -15.00 -13.06
N ASN A 86 -0.22 -14.22 -12.83
CA ASN A 86 -0.26 -13.14 -11.84
C ASN A 86 -1.03 -11.93 -12.36
N THR A 87 -1.27 -10.93 -11.50
CA THR A 87 -2.05 -9.73 -11.84
C THR A 87 -1.54 -8.99 -13.09
N LYS A 88 -0.22 -8.80 -13.21
CA LYS A 88 0.38 -8.08 -14.35
C LYS A 88 0.14 -8.82 -15.67
N GLN A 89 0.38 -10.12 -15.66
CA GLN A 89 0.17 -10.98 -16.83
C GLN A 89 -1.32 -11.07 -17.20
N LEU A 90 -2.20 -11.09 -16.19
CA LEU A 90 -3.65 -11.07 -16.36
C LEU A 90 -4.09 -9.80 -17.09
N PHE A 91 -3.62 -8.63 -16.67
CA PHE A 91 -3.92 -7.36 -17.36
C PHE A 91 -3.50 -7.41 -18.83
N ARG A 92 -2.34 -8.00 -19.14
CA ARG A 92 -1.91 -8.20 -20.53
C ARG A 92 -2.80 -9.17 -21.29
N LEU A 93 -3.27 -10.24 -20.67
CA LEU A 93 -4.17 -11.21 -21.29
C LEU A 93 -5.52 -10.57 -21.65
N VAL A 94 -6.11 -9.79 -20.75
CA VAL A 94 -7.44 -9.17 -20.96
C VAL A 94 -7.47 -8.30 -22.21
N GLN A 95 -6.39 -7.59 -22.50
CA GLN A 95 -6.26 -6.77 -23.72
C GLN A 95 -6.46 -7.59 -25.01
N SER A 96 -6.12 -8.88 -24.99
CA SER A 96 -6.25 -9.78 -26.13
C SER A 96 -7.57 -10.57 -26.19
N ILE A 97 -8.50 -10.33 -25.27
CA ILE A 97 -9.82 -10.99 -25.27
C ILE A 97 -10.83 -10.11 -26.02
N PRO A 98 -11.29 -10.48 -27.23
CA PRO A 98 -12.34 -9.75 -27.96
C PRO A 98 -13.73 -10.09 -27.40
N SER A 99 -14.09 -9.50 -26.27
CA SER A 99 -15.40 -9.68 -25.63
C SER A 99 -15.95 -8.35 -25.11
N PRO A 100 -17.28 -8.09 -25.27
CA PRO A 100 -17.93 -6.94 -24.65
C PRO A 100 -17.74 -6.86 -23.13
N LYS A 101 -17.60 -8.01 -22.44
CA LYS A 101 -17.36 -8.02 -20.98
C LYS A 101 -15.94 -7.64 -20.58
N ALA A 102 -14.98 -7.79 -21.50
CA ALA A 102 -13.62 -7.31 -21.28
C ALA A 102 -13.50 -5.81 -21.54
N GLU A 103 -14.44 -5.22 -22.29
CA GLU A 103 -14.34 -3.82 -22.74
C GLU A 103 -14.27 -2.80 -21.60
N PRO A 104 -15.13 -2.84 -20.56
CA PRO A 104 -15.02 -1.90 -19.43
C PRO A 104 -13.65 -1.96 -18.74
N PHE A 105 -13.04 -3.15 -18.71
CA PHE A 105 -11.72 -3.33 -18.12
C PHE A 105 -10.61 -2.77 -19.01
N LYS A 106 -10.76 -2.84 -20.34
CA LYS A 106 -9.81 -2.25 -21.29
C LYS A 106 -9.87 -0.73 -21.28
N VAL A 107 -11.08 -0.17 -21.26
CA VAL A 107 -11.30 1.28 -21.10
C VAL A 107 -10.63 1.76 -19.83
N TRP A 108 -10.89 1.10 -18.70
CA TRP A 108 -10.24 1.44 -17.43
C TRP A 108 -8.70 1.36 -17.50
N LEU A 109 -8.13 0.33 -18.14
CA LEU A 109 -6.68 0.25 -18.34
C LEU A 109 -6.13 1.35 -19.27
N ALA A 110 -6.92 1.79 -20.25
CA ALA A 110 -6.56 2.90 -21.12
C ALA A 110 -6.59 4.23 -20.37
N GLU A 111 -7.60 4.46 -19.53
CA GLU A 111 -7.69 5.62 -18.63
C GLU A 111 -6.50 5.67 -17.69
N VAL A 112 -6.20 4.57 -16.99
CA VAL A 112 -5.03 4.48 -16.09
C VAL A 112 -3.73 4.77 -16.86
N GLY A 113 -3.59 4.26 -18.08
CA GLY A 113 -2.44 4.52 -18.93
C GLY A 113 -2.32 5.99 -19.35
N TYR A 114 -3.44 6.62 -19.71
CA TYR A 114 -3.51 8.02 -20.06
C TYR A 114 -3.20 8.92 -18.85
N ASP A 115 -3.77 8.62 -17.69
CA ASP A 115 -3.47 9.33 -16.44
C ASP A 115 -1.98 9.28 -16.11
N ARG A 116 -1.28 8.15 -16.36
CA ARG A 116 0.18 8.08 -16.18
C ARG A 116 0.94 9.03 -17.10
N VAL A 117 0.49 9.21 -18.33
CA VAL A 117 1.11 10.17 -19.27
C VAL A 117 0.91 11.59 -18.75
N LEU A 118 -0.32 11.90 -18.32
CA LEU A 118 -0.64 13.21 -17.73
C LEU A 118 0.15 13.50 -16.44
N GLU A 119 0.39 12.49 -15.60
CA GLU A 119 1.24 12.60 -14.40
C GLU A 119 2.72 12.84 -14.72
N ILE A 120 3.21 12.39 -15.88
CA ILE A 120 4.59 12.66 -16.31
C ILE A 120 4.73 14.12 -16.74
N GLU A 121 3.73 14.66 -17.43
CA GLU A 121 3.69 16.06 -17.86
C GLU A 121 3.47 17.01 -16.67
N ASP A 122 2.61 16.62 -15.73
CA ASP A 122 2.29 17.37 -14.52
C ASP A 122 2.31 16.45 -13.29
N PRO A 123 3.45 16.39 -12.57
CA PRO A 123 3.60 15.57 -11.37
C PRO A 123 2.65 15.93 -10.23
N GLU A 124 2.07 17.14 -10.18
CA GLU A 124 1.12 17.52 -9.13
C GLU A 124 -0.15 16.65 -9.20
N ARG A 125 -0.53 16.20 -10.39
CA ARG A 125 -1.65 15.24 -10.58
C ARG A 125 -1.43 13.93 -9.83
N ALA A 126 -0.18 13.46 -9.73
CA ALA A 126 0.12 12.26 -8.97
C ALA A 126 -0.11 12.47 -7.46
N GLN A 127 0.14 13.69 -6.97
CA GLN A 127 -0.15 14.08 -5.60
C GLN A 127 -1.66 14.24 -5.36
N GLU A 128 -2.41 14.79 -6.30
CA GLU A 128 -3.88 14.85 -6.25
C GLU A 128 -4.49 13.46 -6.20
N ARG A 129 -4.09 12.55 -7.10
CA ARG A 129 -4.54 11.15 -7.06
C ARG A 129 -4.21 10.49 -5.73
N MET A 130 -3.06 10.81 -5.12
CA MET A 130 -2.72 10.30 -3.80
C MET A 130 -3.72 10.78 -2.72
N LYS A 131 -4.13 12.05 -2.76
CA LYS A 131 -5.16 12.59 -1.86
C LYS A 131 -6.49 11.86 -2.07
N ASP A 132 -6.93 11.74 -3.32
CA ASP A 132 -8.19 11.07 -3.68
C ASP A 132 -8.23 9.62 -3.18
N LEU A 133 -7.11 8.89 -3.29
CA LEU A 133 -7.01 7.52 -2.80
C LEU A 133 -7.17 7.41 -1.27
N TYR A 134 -6.71 8.40 -0.50
CA TYR A 134 -6.98 8.43 0.94
C TYR A 134 -8.41 8.89 1.24
N GLU A 135 -8.95 9.88 0.52
CA GLU A 135 -10.34 10.29 0.69
C GLU A 135 -11.31 9.12 0.46
N GLN A 136 -11.07 8.33 -0.60
CA GLN A 136 -11.84 7.11 -0.90
C GLN A 136 -11.74 6.03 0.19
N LYS A 137 -10.63 6.02 0.96
CA LYS A 137 -10.46 5.13 2.12
C LYS A 137 -11.12 5.68 3.39
N GLY A 138 -11.70 6.88 3.34
CA GLY A 138 -12.43 7.50 4.45
C GLY A 138 -11.60 8.45 5.32
N TYR A 139 -10.38 8.82 4.90
CA TYR A 139 -9.56 9.77 5.64
C TYR A 139 -10.06 11.21 5.44
N SER A 140 -9.90 12.07 6.46
CA SER A 140 -10.26 13.48 6.36
C SER A 140 -9.19 14.27 5.60
N LYS A 141 -9.56 15.36 4.93
CA LYS A 141 -8.60 16.22 4.21
C LYS A 141 -7.46 16.72 5.11
N ASP A 142 -7.81 17.13 6.33
CA ASP A 142 -6.86 17.61 7.32
C ASP A 142 -5.86 16.51 7.77
N TRP A 143 -6.32 15.27 7.94
CA TRP A 143 -5.43 14.14 8.20
C TRP A 143 -4.54 13.83 6.99
N ILE A 144 -5.09 13.89 5.77
CA ILE A 144 -4.36 13.63 4.52
C ILE A 144 -3.22 14.62 4.34
N ASP A 145 -3.47 15.91 4.55
CA ASP A 145 -2.43 16.94 4.42
C ASP A 145 -1.30 16.73 5.44
N LYS A 146 -1.61 16.35 6.69
CA LYS A 146 -0.60 15.97 7.68
C LYS A 146 0.18 14.73 7.24
N ARG A 147 -0.52 13.70 6.74
CA ARG A 147 0.11 12.47 6.28
C ARG A 147 1.07 12.70 5.13
N LEU A 148 0.72 13.56 4.16
CA LEU A 148 1.56 13.94 3.04
C LEU A 148 2.82 14.67 3.50
N ARG A 149 2.70 15.63 4.43
CA ARG A 149 3.87 16.30 5.05
C ARG A 149 4.78 15.30 5.75
N GLY A 150 4.20 14.32 6.44
CA GLY A 150 4.97 13.24 7.08
C GLY A 150 5.74 12.36 6.07
N ILE A 151 5.23 12.16 4.85
CA ILE A 151 5.97 11.44 3.79
C ILE A 151 7.21 12.24 3.39
N ALA A 152 7.06 13.55 3.17
CA ALA A 152 8.18 14.42 2.81
C ALA A 152 9.26 14.44 3.91
N ILE A 153 8.87 14.57 5.18
CA ILE A 153 9.81 14.54 6.32
C ILE A 153 10.57 13.21 6.38
N ARG A 154 9.87 12.08 6.25
CA ARG A 154 10.49 10.75 6.23
C ARG A 154 11.44 10.57 5.04
N GLN A 155 11.08 11.10 3.87
CA GLN A 155 11.91 11.03 2.68
C GLN A 155 13.22 11.79 2.88
N ASN A 156 13.15 13.03 3.40
CA ASN A 156 14.33 13.83 3.73
C ASN A 156 15.26 13.11 4.73
N LEU A 157 14.70 12.51 5.78
CA LEU A 157 15.48 11.71 6.73
C LEU A 157 16.16 10.50 6.07
N THR A 158 15.46 9.82 5.16
CA THR A 158 16.00 8.67 4.44
C THR A 158 17.13 9.08 3.50
N ASP A 159 16.99 10.23 2.82
CA ASP A 159 18.02 10.74 1.92
C ASP A 159 19.25 11.24 2.67
N GLU A 160 19.07 11.88 3.82
CA GLU A 160 20.18 12.21 4.73
C GLU A 160 20.91 10.94 5.20
N TRP A 161 20.20 9.87 5.59
CA TRP A 161 20.86 8.61 5.93
C TRP A 161 21.63 7.99 4.77
N LYS A 162 21.12 8.07 3.54
CA LYS A 162 21.87 7.65 2.33
C LYS A 162 23.13 8.47 2.14
N GLU A 163 23.07 9.79 2.36
CA GLU A 163 24.25 10.67 2.32
C GLU A 163 25.29 10.27 3.38
N ARG A 164 24.85 9.75 4.55
CA ARG A 164 25.73 9.19 5.59
C ARG A 164 26.15 7.74 5.35
N GLY A 165 25.90 7.21 4.15
CA GLY A 165 26.35 5.88 3.73
C GLY A 165 25.47 4.73 4.23
N ILE A 166 24.26 5.01 4.72
CA ILE A 166 23.27 4.00 5.11
C ILE A 166 22.33 3.75 3.92
N SER A 167 22.37 2.54 3.34
CA SER A 167 21.62 2.23 2.12
C SER A 167 20.72 0.99 2.23
N SER A 168 20.82 0.23 3.33
CA SER A 168 20.04 -0.98 3.56
C SER A 168 18.69 -0.68 4.18
N GLU A 169 17.62 -1.27 3.63
CA GLU A 169 16.26 -1.23 4.22
C GLU A 169 16.23 -1.72 5.68
N LYS A 170 17.09 -2.70 6.03
CA LYS A 170 17.20 -3.17 7.42
C LYS A 170 17.75 -2.08 8.34
N ASP A 171 18.70 -1.29 7.86
CA ASP A 171 19.30 -0.21 8.65
C ASP A 171 18.31 0.95 8.83
N PHE A 172 17.57 1.32 7.78
CA PHE A 172 16.48 2.30 7.90
C PHE A 172 15.40 1.85 8.89
N ALA A 173 15.03 0.56 8.89
CA ALA A 173 14.08 0.01 9.84
C ALA A 173 14.61 0.10 11.29
N ILE A 174 15.89 -0.20 11.50
CA ILE A 174 16.55 -0.09 12.80
C ILE A 174 16.57 1.37 13.30
N LEU A 175 16.96 2.32 12.45
CA LEU A 175 17.02 3.73 12.85
C LEU A 175 15.63 4.31 13.10
N THR A 176 14.64 3.94 12.27
CA THR A 176 13.23 4.28 12.51
C THR A 176 12.74 3.70 13.85
N ALA A 177 13.17 2.48 14.20
CA ALA A 177 12.83 1.86 15.47
C ALA A 177 13.43 2.62 16.68
N GLU A 178 14.67 3.11 16.58
CA GLU A 178 15.26 3.95 17.64
C GLU A 178 14.49 5.26 17.84
N ILE A 179 14.06 5.93 16.75
CA ILE A 179 13.24 7.16 16.84
C ILE A 179 11.90 6.86 17.50
N SER A 180 11.17 5.85 16.99
CA SER A 180 9.85 5.47 17.50
C SER A 180 9.91 5.07 18.97
N ASN A 181 10.91 4.28 19.35
CA ASN A 181 11.06 3.82 20.73
C ASN A 181 11.41 4.98 21.67
N ALA A 182 12.28 5.91 21.26
CA ALA A 182 12.60 7.08 22.07
C ALA A 182 11.42 8.06 22.20
N ALA A 183 10.57 8.17 21.17
CA ALA A 183 9.40 9.05 21.18
C ALA A 183 8.20 8.45 21.95
N PHE A 184 7.86 7.20 21.68
CA PHE A 184 6.62 6.55 22.14
C PHE A 184 6.84 5.38 23.10
N GLY A 185 8.09 4.97 23.35
CA GLY A 185 8.39 3.81 24.20
C GLY A 185 8.13 2.46 23.50
N MET A 186 7.95 2.46 22.17
CA MET A 186 7.68 1.26 21.38
C MET A 186 8.29 1.37 19.98
N THR A 187 8.77 0.25 19.45
CA THR A 187 9.16 0.12 18.05
C THR A 187 7.94 0.15 17.13
N PRO A 188 8.09 0.43 15.82
CA PRO A 188 6.96 0.42 14.90
C PRO A 188 6.20 -0.91 14.88
N SER A 189 6.90 -2.04 15.06
CA SER A 189 6.28 -3.36 15.12
C SER A 189 5.43 -3.54 16.38
N GLU A 190 5.94 -3.14 17.54
CA GLU A 190 5.19 -3.15 18.80
C GLU A 190 4.00 -2.18 18.75
N TYR A 191 4.17 -1.02 18.13
CA TYR A 191 3.11 -0.03 17.98
C TYR A 191 1.97 -0.55 17.09
N LYS A 192 2.29 -1.29 16.02
CA LYS A 192 1.26 -1.96 15.22
C LYS A 192 0.43 -2.93 16.06
N VAL A 193 1.09 -3.71 16.92
CA VAL A 193 0.41 -4.63 17.85
C VAL A 193 -0.45 -3.86 18.86
N PHE A 194 0.08 -2.77 19.42
CA PHE A 194 -0.64 -1.90 20.35
C PHE A 194 -1.93 -1.31 19.75
N LYS A 195 -1.91 -0.97 18.45
CA LYS A 195 -3.08 -0.50 17.69
C LYS A 195 -3.98 -1.62 17.14
N GLY A 196 -3.71 -2.88 17.48
CA GLY A 196 -4.51 -4.02 17.02
C GLY A 196 -4.42 -4.28 15.51
N LEU A 197 -3.35 -3.85 14.84
CA LEU A 197 -3.15 -4.05 13.42
C LEU A 197 -2.70 -5.49 13.14
N ALA A 198 -3.64 -6.31 12.65
CA ALA A 198 -3.45 -7.74 12.48
C ALA A 198 -2.78 -8.11 11.14
N LYS A 199 -2.83 -7.24 10.12
CA LYS A 199 -2.26 -7.55 8.80
C LYS A 199 -0.84 -7.02 8.68
N LYS A 200 0.06 -7.87 8.16
CA LYS A 200 1.48 -7.50 7.95
C LYS A 200 1.67 -6.25 7.09
N ASN A 201 0.77 -6.01 6.13
CA ASN A 201 0.86 -4.92 5.18
C ASN A 201 0.17 -3.62 5.62
N GLU A 202 -0.42 -3.56 6.81
CA GLU A 202 -1.00 -2.32 7.33
C GLU A 202 0.12 -1.33 7.72
N ASN A 203 0.03 -0.10 7.24
CA ASN A 203 1.00 0.95 7.56
C ASN A 203 0.61 1.60 8.88
N LEU A 204 1.50 1.57 9.87
CA LEU A 204 1.25 2.14 11.19
C LEU A 204 0.79 3.60 11.14
N ARG A 205 1.44 4.43 10.31
CA ARG A 205 1.16 5.88 10.21
C ARG A 205 -0.23 6.16 9.64
N ASP A 206 -0.78 5.22 8.88
CA ASP A 206 -2.14 5.35 8.35
C ASP A 206 -3.21 5.09 9.44
N HIS A 207 -2.80 4.60 10.61
CA HIS A 207 -3.70 4.33 11.75
C HIS A 207 -3.38 5.18 12.98
N MET A 208 -2.45 6.14 12.84
CA MET A 208 -2.09 7.10 13.87
C MET A 208 -3.07 8.27 13.89
N THR A 209 -3.38 8.72 15.11
CA THR A 209 -4.07 9.97 15.40
C THR A 209 -3.21 11.17 15.01
N ASP A 210 -3.82 12.35 15.01
CA ASP A 210 -3.14 13.60 14.67
C ASP A 210 -1.90 13.87 15.53
N LEU A 211 -2.00 13.70 16.85
CA LEU A 211 -0.87 13.93 17.75
C LEU A 211 0.23 12.87 17.57
N GLU A 212 -0.14 11.61 17.35
CA GLU A 212 0.84 10.55 17.05
C GLU A 212 1.62 10.85 15.76
N LEU A 213 0.96 11.38 14.71
CA LEU A 213 1.62 11.83 13.49
C LEU A 213 2.55 13.02 13.76
N ILE A 214 2.11 14.01 14.53
CA ILE A 214 2.91 15.21 14.86
C ILE A 214 4.20 14.85 15.59
N PHE A 215 4.12 14.03 16.65
CA PHE A 215 5.33 13.63 17.38
C PHE A 215 6.23 12.71 16.56
N THR A 216 5.67 11.87 15.68
CA THR A 216 6.48 11.09 14.72
C THR A 216 7.28 12.03 13.80
N MET A 217 6.60 13.01 13.21
CA MET A 217 7.24 14.00 12.33
C MET A 217 8.30 14.82 13.06
N LEU A 218 8.04 15.24 14.29
CA LEU A 218 9.01 15.97 15.11
C LEU A 218 10.27 15.14 15.36
N GLY A 219 10.12 13.87 15.73
CA GLY A 219 11.26 12.98 16.00
C GLY A 219 12.11 12.78 14.75
N GLU A 220 11.47 12.53 13.60
CA GLU A 220 12.14 12.36 12.31
C GLU A 220 12.86 13.63 11.87
N ARG A 221 12.18 14.79 11.94
CA ARG A 221 12.75 16.09 11.53
C ARG A 221 13.96 16.49 12.37
N VAL A 222 13.88 16.30 13.69
CA VAL A 222 14.99 16.62 14.60
C VAL A 222 16.16 15.66 14.39
N THR A 223 15.90 14.37 14.12
CA THR A 223 16.97 13.44 13.74
C THR A 223 17.71 13.91 12.49
N THR A 224 16.98 14.37 11.46
CA THR A 224 17.60 14.93 10.24
C THR A 224 18.51 16.11 10.56
N GLU A 225 18.01 17.12 11.29
CA GLU A 225 18.80 18.32 11.67
C GLU A 225 20.08 17.98 12.43
N ILE A 226 19.99 17.06 13.40
CA ILE A 226 21.16 16.61 14.17
C ILE A 226 22.16 15.90 13.25
N SER A 227 21.67 15.06 12.33
CA SER A 227 22.51 14.32 11.39
C SER A 227 23.23 15.25 10.41
N GLU A 228 22.54 16.24 9.84
CA GLU A 228 23.13 17.23 8.94
C GLU A 228 24.24 18.06 9.63
N THR A 229 24.03 18.37 10.92
CA THR A 229 24.99 19.13 11.73
C THR A 229 26.20 18.29 12.12
N GLU A 230 25.98 17.08 12.66
CA GLU A 230 27.04 16.25 13.27
C GLU A 230 27.71 15.30 12.27
N LYS A 231 27.07 15.05 11.11
CA LYS A 231 27.52 14.16 10.04
C LYS A 231 27.99 12.80 10.57
N PRO A 232 27.12 12.07 11.31
CA PRO A 232 27.50 10.81 11.95
C PRO A 232 27.91 9.76 10.91
N SER A 233 29.00 9.05 11.19
CA SER A 233 29.49 7.98 10.32
C SER A 233 29.11 6.59 10.84
N GLY A 234 28.54 5.77 9.95
CA GLY A 234 28.16 4.39 10.22
C GLY A 234 26.92 4.23 11.10
N LEU A 235 26.41 3.01 11.15
CA LEU A 235 25.16 2.69 11.84
C LEU A 235 25.17 3.02 13.35
N PRO A 236 26.24 2.73 14.13
CA PRO A 236 26.24 3.01 15.57
C PRO A 236 26.11 4.50 15.91
N ALA A 237 26.75 5.39 15.14
CA ALA A 237 26.64 6.83 15.36
C ALA A 237 25.25 7.33 14.96
N ASN A 238 24.73 6.88 13.81
CA ASN A 238 23.38 7.20 13.36
C ASN A 238 22.29 6.74 14.34
N LYS A 239 22.46 5.59 15.01
CA LYS A 239 21.56 5.14 16.08
C LYS A 239 21.48 6.14 17.24
N LYS A 240 22.62 6.71 17.66
CA LYS A 240 22.66 7.72 18.73
C LYS A 240 21.91 8.98 18.32
N VAL A 241 22.09 9.41 17.07
CA VAL A 241 21.39 10.58 16.50
C VAL A 241 19.89 10.33 16.38
N ALA A 242 19.49 9.16 15.88
CA ALA A 242 18.10 8.70 15.83
C ALA A 242 17.43 8.70 17.21
N ARG A 243 18.08 8.11 18.22
CA ARG A 243 17.57 8.11 19.60
C ARG A 243 17.44 9.53 20.17
N ARG A 244 18.38 10.43 19.88
CA ARG A 244 18.32 11.83 20.35
C ARG A 244 17.14 12.59 19.73
N GLY A 245 16.93 12.49 18.42
CA GLY A 245 15.78 13.13 17.77
C GLY A 245 14.44 12.57 18.27
N GLY A 246 14.34 11.24 18.39
CA GLY A 246 13.17 10.60 19.01
C GLY A 246 12.96 11.03 20.47
N ASN A 247 14.02 11.21 21.26
CA ASN A 247 13.91 11.67 22.65
C ASN A 247 13.36 13.11 22.75
N VAL A 248 13.72 14.01 21.83
CA VAL A 248 13.14 15.36 21.77
C VAL A 248 11.63 15.28 21.58
N ALA A 249 11.18 14.46 20.62
CA ALA A 249 9.75 14.21 20.43
C ALA A 249 9.09 13.54 21.64
N GLY A 250 9.79 12.60 22.30
CA GLY A 250 9.28 11.93 23.49
C GLY A 250 9.13 12.86 24.70
N VAL A 251 10.04 13.81 24.88
CA VAL A 251 9.91 14.88 25.89
C VAL A 251 8.70 15.75 25.56
N ALA A 252 8.62 16.27 24.34
CA ALA A 252 7.50 17.12 23.91
C ALA A 252 6.14 16.40 24.07
N ARG A 253 6.07 15.11 23.71
CA ARG A 253 4.89 14.27 23.91
C ARG A 253 4.51 14.19 25.38
N ARG A 254 5.45 13.85 26.27
CA ARG A 254 5.17 13.71 27.71
C ARG A 254 4.71 15.02 28.34
N GLU A 255 5.30 16.16 27.96
CA GLU A 255 4.82 17.46 28.43
C GLU A 255 3.41 17.75 27.92
N THR A 256 3.12 17.42 26.66
CA THR A 256 1.77 17.55 26.10
C THR A 256 0.75 16.67 26.84
N GLU A 257 1.10 15.42 27.16
CA GLU A 257 0.23 14.50 27.91
C GLU A 257 -0.09 15.01 29.32
N LYS A 258 0.84 15.73 29.98
CA LYS A 258 0.57 16.36 31.28
C LYS A 258 -0.48 17.46 31.17
N GLU A 259 -0.38 18.30 30.14
CA GLU A 259 -1.34 19.39 29.90
C GLU A 259 -2.72 18.87 29.47
N LEU A 260 -2.77 17.79 28.69
CA LEU A 260 -4.02 17.19 28.20
C LEU A 260 -4.70 16.27 29.23
N GLY A 261 -3.95 15.76 30.21
CA GLY A 261 -4.46 14.81 31.21
C GLY A 261 -4.75 13.40 30.66
N HIS A 262 -4.31 13.09 29.43
CA HIS A 262 -4.44 11.76 28.82
C HIS A 262 -3.23 11.44 27.93
N SER A 263 -3.02 10.15 27.63
CA SER A 263 -1.94 9.74 26.74
C SER A 263 -2.22 10.11 25.29
N VAL A 264 -1.17 10.45 24.55
CA VAL A 264 -1.17 10.65 23.11
C VAL A 264 -1.15 9.32 22.37
N SER A 265 -0.42 8.33 22.89
CA SER A 265 -0.41 6.99 22.32
C SER A 265 -1.70 6.27 22.66
N SER A 266 -2.49 5.93 21.64
CA SER A 266 -3.79 5.26 21.82
C SER A 266 -3.84 3.94 21.05
N PRO A 267 -4.48 2.88 21.61
CA PRO A 267 -4.77 1.67 20.84
C PRO A 267 -5.86 1.91 19.78
N GLU A 268 -6.52 3.07 19.78
CA GLU A 268 -7.53 3.45 18.80
C GLU A 268 -6.93 3.61 17.40
N ASN A 269 -7.74 3.27 16.40
CA ASN A 269 -7.42 3.38 15.00
C ASN A 269 -8.14 4.60 14.44
N TYR A 270 -7.42 5.50 13.75
CA TYR A 270 -8.00 6.70 13.14
C TYR A 270 -9.24 6.38 12.27
N LEU A 271 -9.25 5.28 11.52
CA LEU A 271 -10.41 4.89 10.70
C LEU A 271 -11.61 4.37 11.51
N ASN A 272 -11.41 3.99 12.76
CA ASN A 272 -12.47 3.61 13.69
C ASN A 272 -12.98 4.81 14.51
N GLU A 273 -12.32 5.97 14.42
CA GLU A 273 -12.87 7.21 14.94
C GLU A 273 -14.10 7.56 14.10
N LYS A 274 -15.28 7.24 14.64
CA LYS A 274 -16.49 7.92 14.17
C LYS A 274 -16.19 9.41 14.27
N PRO A 275 -16.36 10.22 13.20
CA PRO A 275 -16.18 11.65 13.31
C PRO A 275 -17.04 12.10 14.49
N LYS A 276 -16.40 12.58 15.56
CA LYS A 276 -17.12 13.22 16.66
C LYS A 276 -17.89 14.33 15.98
N LYS A 277 -19.22 14.17 15.85
CA LYS A 277 -20.11 15.27 15.52
C LYS A 277 -19.66 16.39 16.46
N ARG A 278 -19.09 17.46 15.91
CA ARG A 278 -18.93 18.69 16.68
C ARG A 278 -20.34 18.99 17.15
N LEU A 279 -20.56 18.80 18.45
CA LEU A 279 -21.68 19.39 19.16
C LEU A 279 -21.53 20.89 18.92
N LYS A 280 -22.18 21.39 17.88
CA LYS A 280 -22.68 22.75 17.87
C LYS A 280 -24.02 22.66 18.57
N ASP A 281 -23.96 22.64 19.89
CA ASP A 281 -24.98 23.28 20.70
C ASP A 281 -24.22 24.29 21.55
N MET A 282 -24.55 25.56 21.36
CA MET A 282 -24.98 26.49 22.41
C MET A 282 -24.69 27.95 22.03
N ASP A 283 -25.79 28.71 22.04
CA ASP A 283 -25.94 30.13 22.35
C ASP A 283 -25.63 31.18 21.25
N GLU A 284 -26.63 31.47 20.41
CA GLU A 284 -27.46 32.70 20.38
C GLU A 284 -28.52 32.64 19.27
#